data_AF-A0A9P0YJU1-F1
#
_entry.id   AF-A0A9P0YJU1-F1
#
_cell.length_a   1.000
_cell.length_b   1.000
_cell.length_c   1.000
_cell.angle_alpha   90.00
_cell.angle_beta   90.00
_cell.angle_gamma   90.00
#
_symmetry.space_group_name_H-M   'P 1'
#
loop_
_entity.id
_entity.type
_entity.pdbx_description
1 polymer ?
#
loop_
_entity_poly.entity_id
_entity_poly.type
_entity_poly.pdbx_seq_one_letter_code
_entity_poly.pdbx_strand_id
1 'polypeptide(L)'
;MAYSNCLKTIYADCDTRVFCMHCGKEDAIGTPRSKVNVSITDVTSTIDASVFGQCVEKLLLMTSKQIMEVELQGKNASFQYANKRLDKEEYIVQLRSET
;
A
#
# COMPACT_ATOMS: atom_id res chain seq x y z
N MET A 1 8.30 5.42 -5.35
CA MET A 1 8.10 6.21 -4.11
C MET A 1 7.07 7.30 -4.32
N ALA A 2 6.60 7.95 -3.27
CA ALA A 2 5.76 9.14 -3.33
C ALA A 2 6.22 10.20 -2.33
N TYR A 3 5.88 11.47 -2.57
CA TYR A 3 6.03 12.50 -1.55
C TYR A 3 4.93 12.35 -0.49
N SER A 4 5.28 12.40 0.79
CA SER A 4 4.31 12.33 1.89
C SER A 4 3.21 13.39 1.82
N ASN A 5 3.50 14.59 1.28
CA ASN A 5 2.53 15.68 1.24
C ASN A 5 1.50 15.55 0.11
N CYS A 6 1.95 15.34 -1.14
CA CYS A 6 1.04 15.30 -2.30
C CYS A 6 0.71 13.89 -2.80
N LEU A 7 1.37 12.87 -2.25
CA LEU A 7 1.18 11.47 -2.61
C LEU A 7 1.44 11.13 -4.08
N LYS A 8 2.02 12.06 -4.84
CA LYS A 8 2.43 11.86 -6.24
C LYS A 8 3.75 11.12 -6.29
N THR A 9 3.89 10.33 -7.35
CA THR A 9 5.09 9.54 -7.61
C THR A 9 6.32 10.43 -7.62
N ILE A 10 7.34 9.98 -6.92
CA ILE A 10 8.68 10.53 -6.94
C ILE A 10 9.64 9.42 -7.37
N TYR A 11 10.54 9.75 -8.28
CA TYR A 11 11.63 8.90 -8.76
C TYR A 11 12.87 9.13 -7.89
N ALA A 12 12.82 8.63 -6.65
CA ALA A 12 13.90 8.71 -5.69
C ALA A 12 13.88 7.46 -4.80
N ASP A 13 15.00 7.14 -4.18
CA ASP A 13 15.09 6.09 -3.17
C ASP A 13 14.39 6.49 -1.87
N CYS A 14 14.12 5.51 -1.01
CA CYS A 14 13.53 5.74 0.30
C CYS A 14 14.38 6.73 1.11
N ASP A 15 13.74 7.64 1.81
CA ASP A 15 14.36 8.64 2.68
C ASP A 15 15.35 9.60 1.96
N THR A 16 15.34 9.63 0.63
CA THR A 16 16.15 10.56 -0.17
C THR A 16 15.38 11.86 -0.40
N ARG A 17 16.08 12.99 -0.23
CA ARG A 17 15.54 14.33 -0.52
C ARG A 17 15.66 14.64 -2.00
N VAL A 18 14.57 15.08 -2.61
CA VAL A 18 14.52 15.48 -4.01
C VAL A 18 13.54 16.63 -4.21
N PHE A 19 13.62 17.27 -5.38
CA PHE A 19 12.63 18.24 -5.81
C PHE A 19 11.33 17.56 -6.26
N CYS A 20 10.20 17.92 -5.65
CA CYS A 20 8.88 17.47 -6.06
C CYS A 20 8.35 18.33 -7.21
N MET A 21 8.34 17.78 -8.42
CA MET A 21 7.81 18.43 -9.63
C MET A 21 6.33 18.85 -9.52
N HIS A 22 5.56 18.22 -8.63
CA HIS A 22 4.15 18.54 -8.43
C HIS A 22 3.91 19.67 -7.41
N CYS A 23 4.76 19.78 -6.39
CA CYS A 23 4.61 20.77 -5.32
C CYS A 23 5.54 21.98 -5.47
N GLY A 24 6.59 21.88 -6.30
CA GLY A 24 7.65 22.87 -6.39
C GLY A 24 8.54 22.94 -5.14
N LYS A 25 8.58 21.89 -4.31
CA LYS A 25 9.36 21.85 -3.07
C LYS A 25 10.68 21.09 -3.26
N GLU A 26 11.79 21.65 -2.79
CA GLU A 26 13.15 21.08 -2.91
C GLU A 26 13.49 20.03 -1.84
N ASP A 27 12.71 19.97 -0.76
CA ASP A 27 12.94 19.13 0.41
C ASP A 27 12.01 17.90 0.46
N ALA A 28 11.47 17.46 -0.69
CA ALA A 28 10.55 16.35 -0.71
C ALA A 28 11.28 15.03 -0.41
N ILE A 29 10.80 14.31 0.60
CA ILE A 29 11.36 13.02 0.99
C ILE A 29 10.61 11.90 0.27
N GLY A 30 11.37 11.03 -0.40
CA GLY A 30 10.84 9.82 -1.03
C GLY A 30 10.33 8.83 0.03
N THR A 31 9.02 8.63 0.08
CA THR A 31 8.38 7.67 1.00
C THR A 31 7.75 6.51 0.25
N PRO A 32 7.87 5.26 0.75
CA PRO A 32 7.20 4.12 0.16
C PRO A 32 5.68 4.25 0.35
N ARG A 33 4.94 3.78 -0.64
CA ARG A 33 3.47 3.76 -0.61
C ARG A 33 2.99 2.39 -1.07
N SER A 34 2.23 1.73 -0.21
CA SER A 34 1.71 0.39 -0.52
C SER A 34 0.47 0.44 -1.41
N LYS A 35 0.41 -0.51 -2.35
CA LYS A 35 -0.77 -0.90 -3.11
C LYS A 35 -0.85 -2.42 -3.07
N VAL A 36 -2.00 -2.97 -2.72
CA VAL A 36 -2.27 -4.41 -2.85
C VAL A 36 -3.57 -4.62 -3.60
N ASN A 37 -3.61 -5.67 -4.41
CA ASN A 37 -4.85 -6.16 -5.00
C ASN A 37 -5.44 -7.19 -4.03
N VAL A 38 -6.74 -7.11 -3.80
CA VAL A 38 -7.49 -8.01 -2.93
C VAL A 38 -8.71 -8.54 -3.69
N SER A 39 -9.10 -9.77 -3.39
CA SER A 39 -10.38 -10.33 -3.80
C SER A 39 -11.30 -10.37 -2.59
N ILE A 40 -12.45 -9.72 -2.69
CA ILE A 40 -13.46 -9.62 -1.63
C ILE A 40 -14.59 -10.54 -2.03
N THR A 41 -14.88 -11.55 -1.20
CA THR A 41 -15.89 -12.57 -1.49
C THR A 41 -16.98 -12.54 -0.43
N ASP A 42 -18.23 -12.51 -0.86
CA ASP A 42 -19.40 -12.76 -0.02
C ASP A 42 -20.18 -13.98 -0.51
N VAL A 43 -21.38 -14.21 0.03
CA VAL A 43 -22.24 -15.35 -0.35
C VAL A 43 -22.78 -15.27 -1.78
N THR A 44 -22.66 -14.12 -2.44
CA THR A 44 -23.22 -13.85 -3.77
C THR A 44 -22.17 -13.83 -4.86
N SER A 45 -21.00 -13.23 -4.59
CA SER A 45 -19.99 -12.99 -5.61
C SER A 45 -18.61 -12.65 -5.03
N THR A 46 -17.63 -12.58 -5.92
CA THR A 46 -16.28 -12.06 -5.65
C THR A 46 -16.06 -10.79 -6.45
N ILE A 47 -15.46 -9.78 -5.82
CA ILE A 47 -15.05 -8.52 -6.44
C ILE A 47 -13.54 -8.35 -6.24
N ASP A 48 -12.83 -8.06 -7.33
CA ASP A 48 -11.43 -7.66 -7.27
C ASP A 48 -11.31 -6.15 -7.05
N ALA A 49 -10.49 -5.74 -6.09
CA ALA A 49 -10.28 -4.35 -5.73
C ALA A 49 -8.81 -4.04 -5.48
N SER A 50 -8.44 -2.76 -5.62
CA SER A 50 -7.15 -2.24 -5.20
C SER A 50 -7.27 -1.49 -3.87
N VAL A 51 -6.42 -1.83 -2.91
CA VAL A 51 -6.29 -1.13 -1.62
C VAL A 51 -5.00 -0.33 -1.63
N PHE A 52 -5.04 0.90 -1.12
CA PHE A 52 -3.91 1.84 -1.17
C PHE A 52 -3.56 2.44 0.19
N GLY A 53 -2.26 2.74 0.38
CA GLY A 53 -1.75 3.50 1.51
C GLY A 53 -2.09 2.89 2.87
N GLN A 54 -2.58 3.70 3.80
CA GLN A 54 -2.86 3.30 5.19
C GLN A 54 -3.85 2.13 5.31
N CYS A 55 -4.76 1.95 4.35
CA CYS A 55 -5.66 0.79 4.37
C CYS A 55 -4.87 -0.51 4.18
N VAL A 56 -3.85 -0.50 3.33
CA VAL A 56 -2.95 -1.65 3.17
C VAL A 56 -2.17 -1.91 4.46
N GLU A 57 -1.67 -0.84 5.08
CA GLU A 57 -0.90 -0.97 6.32
C GLU A 57 -1.72 -1.58 7.47
N LYS A 58 -3.01 -1.23 7.54
CA LYS A 58 -3.97 -1.85 8.47
C LYS A 58 -4.24 -3.32 8.14
N LEU A 59 -4.39 -3.66 6.86
CA LEU A 59 -4.61 -5.06 6.43
C LEU A 59 -3.38 -5.94 6.65
N LEU A 60 -2.18 -5.41 6.47
CA LEU A 60 -0.94 -6.18 6.62
C LEU A 60 -0.31 -6.07 8.01
N LEU A 61 -0.81 -5.17 8.86
CA LEU A 61 -0.24 -4.84 10.17
C LEU A 61 1.24 -4.41 10.07
N MET A 62 1.58 -3.73 8.98
CA MET A 62 2.94 -3.30 8.63
C MET A 62 2.89 -1.95 7.94
N THR A 63 3.83 -1.06 8.25
CA THR A 63 4.01 0.20 7.52
C THR A 63 4.50 -0.06 6.09
N SER A 64 4.27 0.88 5.17
CA SER A 64 4.73 0.80 3.78
C SER A 64 6.25 0.58 3.68
N LYS A 65 7.01 1.12 4.65
CA LYS A 65 8.47 0.93 4.74
C LYS A 65 8.84 -0.49 5.14
N GLN A 66 8.18 -1.06 6.15
CA GLN A 66 8.40 -2.45 6.55
C GLN A 66 8.00 -3.43 5.44
N ILE A 67 6.93 -3.14 4.70
CA ILE A 67 6.51 -3.94 3.55
C ILE A 67 7.61 -3.96 2.48
N MET A 68 8.14 -2.79 2.12
CA MET A 68 9.26 -2.67 1.17
C MET A 68 10.50 -3.43 1.64
N GLU A 69 10.86 -3.34 2.93
CA GLU A 69 12.00 -4.08 3.50
C GLU A 69 11.83 -5.59 3.41
N VAL A 70 10.61 -6.10 3.65
CA VAL A 70 10.28 -7.53 3.50
C VAL A 70 10.39 -7.99 2.05
N GLU A 71 9.90 -7.19 1.10
CA GLU A 71 10.02 -7.47 -0.34
C GLU A 71 11.48 -7.50 -0.79
N LEU A 72 12.29 -6.53 -0.35
CA LEU A 72 13.73 -6.48 -0.65
C LEU A 72 14.48 -7.70 -0.08
N GLN A 73 14.01 -8.28 1.02
CA GLN A 73 14.57 -9.49 1.62
C GLN A 73 14.02 -10.79 0.99
N GLY A 74 13.09 -10.72 0.03
CA GLY A 74 12.44 -11.88 -0.58
C GLY A 74 11.58 -12.69 0.40
N LYS A 75 11.15 -12.09 1.52
CA LYS A 75 10.43 -12.78 2.61
C LYS A 75 8.92 -12.85 2.34
N ASN A 76 8.53 -13.63 1.33
CA ASN A 76 7.12 -13.83 0.96
C ASN A 76 6.25 -14.45 2.07
N ALA A 77 6.86 -15.07 3.08
CA ALA A 77 6.15 -15.70 4.21
C ALA A 77 5.29 -14.70 5.02
N SER A 78 5.67 -13.41 5.08
CA SER A 78 4.90 -12.39 5.80
C SER A 78 3.50 -12.17 5.19
N PHE A 79 3.39 -12.24 3.87
CA PHE A 79 2.10 -12.11 3.17
C PHE A 79 1.22 -13.35 3.32
N GLN A 80 1.83 -14.54 3.46
CA GLN A 80 1.06 -15.76 3.73
C GLN A 80 0.37 -15.73 5.09
N TYR A 81 1.01 -15.14 6.10
CA TYR A 81 0.38 -14.94 7.41
C TYR A 81 -0.79 -13.96 7.32
N ALA A 82 -0.61 -12.85 6.59
CA ALA A 82 -1.69 -11.89 6.36
C ALA A 82 -2.89 -12.55 5.70
N ASN A 83 -2.72 -13.31 4.61
CA ASN A 83 -3.81 -14.00 3.93
C ASN A 83 -4.59 -14.94 4.87
N LYS A 84 -3.89 -15.79 5.64
CA LYS A 84 -4.55 -16.71 6.60
C LYS A 84 -5.39 -16.00 7.66
N ARG A 85 -5.00 -14.78 8.03
CA ARG A 85 -5.72 -13.95 8.99
C ARG A 85 -6.92 -13.28 8.33
N LEU A 86 -6.71 -12.66 7.17
CA LEU A 86 -7.76 -11.99 6.40
C LEU A 86 -8.89 -12.96 6.01
N ASP A 87 -8.57 -14.23 5.69
CA ASP A 87 -9.56 -15.27 5.37
C ASP A 87 -10.50 -15.64 6.53
N LYS A 88 -10.18 -15.23 7.77
CA LYS A 88 -10.95 -15.56 8.98
C LYS A 88 -11.67 -14.36 9.58
N GLU A 89 -11.55 -13.20 8.97
CA GLU A 89 -12.10 -11.95 9.48
C GLU A 89 -13.15 -11.40 8.51
N GLU A 90 -14.20 -10.81 9.05
CA GLU A 90 -15.19 -10.08 8.26
C GLU A 90 -14.86 -8.58 8.28
N TYR A 91 -15.09 -7.91 7.15
CA TYR A 91 -14.78 -6.50 6.99
C TYR A 91 -15.97 -5.74 6.41
N ILE A 92 -16.23 -4.56 6.96
CA ILE A 92 -17.07 -3.57 6.29
C ILE A 92 -16.16 -2.76 5.36
N VAL A 93 -16.44 -2.84 4.06
CA VAL A 93 -15.63 -2.20 3.02
C VAL A 93 -16.41 -1.09 2.33
N GLN A 94 -15.74 0.04 2.06
CA GLN A 94 -16.27 1.10 1.22
C GLN A 94 -15.56 1.07 -0.12
N LEU A 95 -16.31 0.81 -1.19
CA LEU A 95 -15.77 0.70 -2.55
C LEU A 95 -16.04 1.96 -3.36
N ARG A 96 -15.13 2.26 -4.28
CA ARG A 96 -15.30 3.27 -5.34
C ARG A 96 -14.98 2.60 -6.66
N SER A 97 -15.88 2.71 -7.64
CA SER A 97 -15.63 2.23 -9.00
C SER A 97 -14.63 3.13 -9.73
N GLU A 98 -13.76 2.53 -10.54
CA GLU A 98 -13.05 3.27 -11.59
C GLU A 98 -14.08 3.62 -12.68
N THR A 99 -14.21 4.91 -12.99
CA THR A 99 -15.02 5.46 -14.10
C THR A 99 -14.13 6.12 -15.11
#